data_AF-A0AAU7CRQ6-F1
#
_entry.id   AF-A0AAU7CRQ6-F1
#
_cell.length_a   1.000
_cell.length_b   1.000
_cell.length_c   1.000
_cell.angle_alpha   90.00
_cell.angle_beta   90.00
_cell.angle_gamma   90.00
#
_symmetry.space_group_name_H-M   'P 1'
#
loop_
_entity.id
_entity.type
_entity.pdbx_description
1 polymer ?
#
loop_
_entity_poly.entity_id
_entity_poly.type
_entity_poly.pdbx_seq_one_letter_code
_entity_poly.pdbx_strand_id
1 'polypeptide(L)'
;MIDERLRRRASFQEATSIQLADGQLWWLPQVSINSRDPLLCSLIKAVASADDDSERLRDELALTMVLLSRNYELNADVYPEILGFRPGDSARDELQRVIRHLALTAPQFTRPVLIPNLDRSPGPARRWRLSAASASLSRVRSRWSLRSH
;
A
#
# COMPACT_ATOMS: atom_id res chain seq x y z
N MET A 1 1.37 -18.10 26.53
CA MET A 1 2.33 -16.99 26.50
C MET A 1 3.34 -17.25 25.41
N ILE A 2 3.18 -16.52 24.31
CA ILE A 2 3.95 -16.69 23.08
C ILE A 2 5.23 -15.88 23.20
N ASP A 3 6.37 -16.49 22.88
CA ASP A 3 7.64 -15.77 22.89
C ASP A 3 7.83 -15.00 21.57
N GLU A 4 7.64 -13.68 21.63
CA GLU A 4 7.85 -12.73 20.53
C GLU A 4 9.25 -12.84 19.91
N ARG A 5 10.29 -12.99 20.74
CA ARG A 5 11.68 -12.93 20.27
C ARG A 5 12.04 -14.12 19.39
N LEU A 6 11.54 -15.29 19.74
CA LEU A 6 11.75 -16.53 18.98
C LEU A 6 11.00 -16.52 17.64
N ARG A 7 10.03 -15.63 17.46
CA ARG A 7 9.19 -15.54 16.27
C ARG A 7 9.57 -14.40 15.34
N ARG A 8 10.59 -13.61 15.67
CA ARG A 8 11.05 -12.52 14.82
C ARG A 8 11.53 -13.06 13.48
N ARG A 9 11.04 -12.46 12.39
CA ARG A 9 11.53 -12.70 11.04
C ARG A 9 12.90 -12.05 10.85
N ALA A 10 13.64 -12.53 9.84
CA ALA A 10 14.88 -11.86 9.42
C ALA A 10 14.64 -10.40 8.96
N SER A 11 13.43 -10.08 8.50
CA SER A 11 13.01 -8.74 8.06
C SER A 11 12.43 -7.86 9.17
N PHE A 12 12.65 -8.22 10.43
CA PHE A 12 12.08 -7.55 11.59
C PHE A 12 12.47 -6.07 11.68
N GLN A 13 11.50 -5.23 12.03
CA GLN A 13 11.66 -3.78 12.16
C GLN A 13 11.09 -3.27 13.49
N GLU A 14 11.93 -2.59 14.28
CA GLU A 14 11.56 -1.96 15.55
C GLU A 14 11.10 -0.52 15.32
N ALA A 15 9.89 -0.30 14.81
CA ALA A 15 9.37 1.04 14.53
C ALA A 15 8.40 1.54 15.61
N THR A 16 7.32 0.80 15.87
CA THR A 16 6.29 1.20 16.84
C THR A 16 5.99 0.04 17.77
N SER A 17 6.19 0.24 19.08
CA SER A 17 5.83 -0.75 20.10
C SER A 17 4.38 -0.56 20.56
N ILE A 18 3.70 -1.68 20.78
CA ILE A 18 2.33 -1.74 21.30
C ILE A 18 2.20 -2.89 22.29
N GLN A 19 1.35 -2.76 23.31
CA GLN A 19 1.00 -3.87 24.18
C GLN A 19 -0.21 -4.62 23.61
N LEU A 20 -0.14 -5.95 23.55
CA LEU A 20 -1.22 -6.81 23.06
C LEU A 20 -1.95 -7.51 24.22
N ALA A 21 -2.99 -8.31 23.90
CA ALA A 21 -3.88 -8.94 24.87
C ALA A 21 -3.17 -9.95 25.78
N ASP A 22 -2.02 -10.46 25.36
CA ASP A 22 -1.14 -11.32 26.15
C ASP A 22 -0.34 -10.55 27.22
N GLY A 23 -0.48 -9.23 27.27
CA GLY A 23 0.25 -8.34 28.17
C GLY A 23 1.70 -8.08 27.74
N GLN A 24 2.12 -8.62 26.60
CA GLN A 24 3.47 -8.47 26.08
C GLN A 24 3.57 -7.30 25.09
N LEU A 25 4.77 -6.73 24.97
CA LEU A 25 5.09 -5.70 23.97
C LEU A 25 5.45 -6.35 22.64
N TRP A 26 4.80 -5.87 21.59
CA TRP A 26 5.00 -6.27 20.20
C TRP A 26 5.39 -5.06 19.36
N TRP A 27 6.30 -5.26 18.42
CA TRP A 27 6.75 -4.25 17.46
C TRP A 27 6.01 -4.37 16.13
N LEU A 28 5.43 -3.26 15.67
CA LEU A 28 4.91 -3.08 14.32
C LEU A 28 6.00 -2.49 13.41
N PRO A 29 6.08 -2.92 12.14
CA PRO A 29 7.01 -2.36 11.17
C PRO A 29 6.59 -0.96 10.73
N GLN A 30 7.51 -0.23 10.09
CA GLN A 30 7.18 1.06 9.52
C GLN A 30 6.19 0.90 8.37
N VAL A 31 5.12 1.71 8.39
CA VAL A 31 4.04 1.67 7.39
C VAL A 31 4.31 2.71 6.31
N SER A 32 4.14 2.33 5.04
CA SER A 32 4.19 3.26 3.90
C SER A 32 3.16 2.87 2.83
N ILE A 33 2.40 3.86 2.35
CA ILE A 33 1.38 3.71 1.28
C ILE A 33 2.01 3.32 -0.07
N ASN A 34 3.34 3.40 -0.20
CA ASN A 34 4.07 2.98 -1.39
C ASN A 34 4.95 1.76 -1.16
N SER A 35 4.61 0.96 -0.15
CA SER A 35 5.12 -0.40 -0.12
C SER A 35 4.82 -1.08 -1.47
N ARG A 36 5.73 -1.90 -1.99
CA ARG A 36 5.48 -2.70 -3.21
C ARG A 36 4.36 -3.75 -3.03
N ASP A 37 3.70 -3.74 -1.88
CA ASP A 37 2.65 -4.65 -1.50
C ASP A 37 1.28 -3.99 -1.69
N PRO A 38 0.54 -4.36 -2.74
CA PRO A 38 -0.78 -3.79 -3.00
C PRO A 38 -1.79 -4.10 -1.88
N LEU A 39 -1.63 -5.20 -1.14
CA LEU A 39 -2.52 -5.56 -0.02
C LEU A 39 -2.37 -4.55 1.11
N LEU A 40 -1.14 -4.27 1.55
CA LEU A 40 -0.89 -3.30 2.61
C LEU A 40 -1.41 -1.90 2.22
N CYS A 41 -1.15 -1.47 0.98
CA CYS A 41 -1.62 -0.17 0.52
C CYS A 41 -3.16 -0.07 0.48
N SER A 42 -3.84 -1.17 0.14
CA SER A 42 -5.30 -1.23 0.13
C SER A 42 -5.87 -1.16 1.55
N LEU A 43 -5.28 -1.89 2.49
CA LEU A 43 -5.68 -1.87 3.90
C LEU A 43 -5.47 -0.51 4.57
N ILE A 44 -4.34 0.16 4.31
CA ILE A 44 -4.09 1.51 4.83
C ILE A 44 -5.18 2.48 4.33
N LYS A 45 -5.53 2.41 3.05
CA LYS A 45 -6.58 3.24 2.46
C LYS A 45 -7.96 2.92 3.02
N ALA A 46 -8.27 1.64 3.22
CA ALA A 46 -9.53 1.18 3.80
C ALA A 46 -9.71 1.75 5.21
N VAL A 47 -8.70 1.57 6.09
CA VAL A 47 -8.71 2.16 7.45
C VAL A 47 -8.85 3.68 7.42
N ALA A 48 -8.15 4.36 6.52
CA ALA A 48 -8.20 5.83 6.42
C ALA A 48 -9.51 6.38 5.85
N SER A 49 -10.27 5.57 5.11
CA SER A 49 -11.48 5.99 4.38
C SER A 49 -12.77 5.36 4.90
N ALA A 50 -12.70 4.54 5.96
CA ALA A 50 -13.86 3.86 6.50
C ALA A 50 -14.83 4.87 7.15
N ASP A 51 -16.04 4.95 6.61
CA ASP A 51 -17.11 5.82 7.10
C ASP A 51 -17.90 5.16 8.25
N ASP A 52 -17.98 3.83 8.25
CA ASP A 52 -18.65 3.04 9.29
C ASP A 52 -17.66 2.51 10.34
N ASP A 53 -18.07 2.56 11.61
CA ASP A 53 -17.23 2.10 12.71
C ASP A 53 -17.04 0.57 12.67
N SER A 54 -18.02 -0.20 12.21
CA SER A 54 -17.89 -1.66 12.15
C SER A 54 -16.95 -2.12 11.02
N GLU A 55 -17.01 -1.43 9.86
CA GLU A 55 -16.07 -1.59 8.76
C GLU A 55 -14.65 -1.22 9.20
N ARG A 56 -14.50 -0.05 9.83
CA ARG A 56 -13.21 0.43 10.33
C ARG A 56 -12.55 -0.56 11.29
N LEU A 57 -13.32 -1.13 12.23
CA LEU A 57 -12.79 -2.13 13.17
C LEU A 57 -12.27 -3.38 12.46
N ARG A 58 -12.93 -3.84 11.40
CA ARG A 58 -12.46 -4.99 10.60
C ARG A 58 -11.20 -4.66 9.84
N ASP A 59 -11.13 -3.47 9.24
CA ASP A 59 -9.96 -3.02 8.49
C ASP A 59 -8.75 -2.79 9.40
N GLU A 60 -8.96 -2.19 10.58
CA GLU A 60 -7.94 -2.01 11.61
C GLU A 60 -7.38 -3.37 12.07
N LEU A 61 -8.25 -4.36 12.28
CA LEU A 61 -7.85 -5.73 12.63
C LEU A 61 -7.04 -6.39 11.51
N ALA A 62 -7.52 -6.31 10.27
CA ALA A 62 -6.84 -6.88 9.11
C ALA A 62 -5.45 -6.24 8.91
N LEU A 63 -5.36 -4.91 9.03
CA LEU A 63 -4.10 -4.18 8.96
C LEU A 63 -3.15 -4.63 10.08
N THR A 64 -3.63 -4.76 11.31
CA THR A 64 -2.83 -5.25 12.44
C THR A 64 -2.25 -6.63 12.16
N MET A 65 -3.08 -7.58 11.67
CA MET A 65 -2.62 -8.94 11.36
C MET A 65 -1.53 -8.95 10.30
N VAL A 66 -1.68 -8.15 9.24
CA VAL A 66 -0.68 -8.00 8.18
C VAL A 66 0.62 -7.42 8.72
N LEU A 67 0.55 -6.35 9.52
CA LEU A 67 1.73 -5.72 10.10
C LEU A 67 2.50 -6.67 11.03
N LEU A 68 1.79 -7.41 11.89
CA LEU A 68 2.41 -8.44 12.73
C LEU A 68 3.05 -9.56 11.90
N SER A 69 2.37 -10.04 10.85
CA SER A 69 2.90 -11.11 9.98
C SER A 69 4.21 -10.73 9.25
N ARG A 70 4.51 -9.44 9.13
CA ARG A 70 5.74 -8.95 8.49
C ARG A 70 6.93 -8.99 9.44
N ASN A 71 6.70 -8.72 10.71
CA ASN A 71 7.75 -8.77 11.72
C ASN A 71 7.90 -10.16 12.33
N TYR A 72 6.85 -10.99 12.31
CA TYR A 72 6.83 -12.25 13.03
C TYR A 72 6.30 -13.42 12.20
N GLU A 73 6.79 -14.62 12.50
CA GLU A 73 6.24 -15.88 12.02
C GLU A 73 5.11 -16.33 12.96
N LEU A 74 3.90 -15.85 12.66
CA LEU A 74 2.69 -16.18 13.39
C LEU A 74 1.81 -17.11 12.57
N ASN A 75 1.28 -18.14 13.24
CA ASN A 75 0.26 -19.01 12.69
C ASN A 75 -1.13 -18.42 12.96
N ALA A 76 -2.14 -18.83 12.19
CA ALA A 76 -3.52 -18.35 12.35
C ALA A 76 -4.04 -18.52 13.80
N ASP A 77 -3.67 -19.62 14.46
CA ASP A 77 -4.11 -19.96 15.82
C ASP A 77 -3.54 -19.04 16.90
N VAL A 78 -2.50 -18.28 16.59
CA VAL A 78 -1.84 -17.35 17.51
C VAL A 78 -2.60 -16.02 17.62
N TYR A 79 -3.25 -15.59 16.54
CA TYR A 79 -3.94 -14.29 16.52
C TYR A 79 -5.05 -14.16 17.58
N PRO A 80 -5.90 -15.18 17.84
CA PRO A 80 -6.87 -15.10 18.93
C PRO A 80 -6.23 -14.95 20.32
N GLU A 81 -5.02 -15.48 20.55
CA GLU A 81 -4.33 -15.34 21.85
C GLU A 81 -3.80 -13.92 22.06
N ILE A 82 -3.24 -13.30 21.01
CA ILE A 82 -2.60 -11.97 21.12
C ILE A 82 -3.58 -10.81 20.81
N LEU A 83 -4.64 -11.05 20.05
CA LEU A 83 -5.68 -10.04 19.72
C LEU A 83 -7.02 -10.30 20.43
N GLY A 84 -7.07 -11.30 21.31
CA GLY A 84 -8.25 -11.69 22.10
C GLY A 84 -8.52 -10.78 23.30
N PHE A 85 -8.65 -9.47 23.07
CA PHE A 85 -8.87 -8.50 24.15
C PHE A 85 -10.19 -8.72 24.88
N ARG A 86 -10.20 -8.47 26.19
CA ARG A 86 -11.44 -8.47 26.98
C ARG A 86 -12.24 -7.18 26.74
N PRO A 87 -13.57 -7.19 26.87
CA PRO A 87 -14.36 -5.96 26.84
C PRO A 87 -13.87 -4.97 27.91
N GLY A 88 -13.54 -3.74 27.49
CA GLY A 88 -13.03 -2.68 28.38
C GLY A 88 -11.51 -2.69 28.60
N ASP A 89 -10.77 -3.52 27.87
CA ASP A 89 -9.30 -3.55 27.94
C ASP A 89 -8.69 -2.33 27.23
N SER A 90 -7.91 -1.53 27.97
CA SER A 90 -7.27 -0.32 27.45
C SER A 90 -6.24 -0.61 26.36
N ALA A 91 -5.67 -1.82 26.34
CA ALA A 91 -4.71 -2.24 25.31
C ALA A 91 -5.38 -2.30 23.92
N ARG A 92 -6.67 -2.66 23.86
CA ARG A 92 -7.45 -2.63 22.62
C ARG A 92 -7.57 -1.20 22.08
N ASP A 93 -7.95 -0.26 22.94
CA ASP A 93 -8.16 1.14 22.55
C ASP A 93 -6.84 1.79 22.11
N GLU A 94 -5.74 1.43 22.77
CA GLU A 94 -4.40 1.85 22.40
C GLU A 94 -3.99 1.29 21.03
N LEU A 95 -4.14 -0.02 20.81
CA LEU A 95 -3.88 -0.65 19.52
C LEU A 95 -4.65 0.06 18.40
N GLN A 96 -5.95 0.25 18.56
CA GLN A 96 -6.78 0.92 17.55
C GLN A 96 -6.30 2.35 17.28
N ARG A 97 -5.97 3.11 18.33
CA ARG A 97 -5.43 4.46 18.19
C ARG A 97 -4.12 4.48 17.41
N VAL A 98 -3.21 3.55 17.71
CA VAL A 98 -1.92 3.43 17.02
C VAL A 98 -2.10 3.05 15.56
N ILE A 99 -2.95 2.06 15.27
CA ILE A 99 -3.20 1.60 13.89
C ILE A 99 -3.83 2.71 13.06
N ARG A 100 -4.81 3.45 13.61
CA ARG A 100 -5.37 4.63 12.94
C ARG A 100 -4.32 5.69 12.68
N HIS A 101 -3.48 5.99 13.67
CA HIS A 101 -2.42 6.97 13.51
C HIS A 101 -1.43 6.54 12.42
N LEU A 102 -1.01 5.28 12.40
CA LEU A 102 -0.12 4.74 11.38
C LEU A 102 -0.74 4.81 9.99
N ALA A 103 -2.04 4.51 9.85
CA ALA A 103 -2.73 4.59 8.57
C ALA A 103 -2.83 6.04 8.06
N LEU A 104 -3.17 6.99 8.93
CA LEU A 104 -3.36 8.41 8.57
C LEU A 104 -2.04 9.13 8.31
N THR A 105 -0.96 8.74 8.98
CA THR A 105 0.37 9.38 8.85
C THR A 105 1.28 8.65 7.88
N ALA A 106 0.84 7.55 7.29
CA ALA A 106 1.66 6.76 6.38
C ALA A 106 2.15 7.65 5.21
N PRO A 107 3.48 7.80 5.04
CA PRO A 107 4.02 8.71 4.05
C PRO A 107 3.63 8.27 2.63
N GLN A 108 3.04 9.21 1.90
CA GLN A 108 2.86 9.11 0.47
C GLN A 108 4.18 9.50 -0.20
N PHE A 109 4.98 8.52 -0.59
CA PHE A 109 6.05 8.77 -1.56
C PHE A 109 5.43 9.30 -2.87
N THR A 110 5.50 10.59 -3.11
CA THR A 110 5.29 11.14 -4.44
C THR A 110 6.40 10.54 -5.30
N ARG A 111 6.07 9.57 -6.15
CA ARG A 111 7.01 9.07 -7.15
C ARG A 111 7.58 10.30 -7.84
N PRO A 112 8.90 10.56 -7.85
CA PRO A 112 9.42 11.59 -8.73
C PRO A 112 8.96 11.19 -10.13
N VAL A 113 8.06 11.99 -10.70
CA VAL A 113 7.74 11.90 -12.11
C VAL A 113 9.09 12.07 -12.79
N LEU A 114 9.65 10.95 -13.28
CA LEU A 114 10.66 11.01 -14.34
C LEU A 114 9.92 11.67 -15.50
N ILE A 115 9.98 12.99 -15.58
CA ILE A 115 9.64 13.71 -16.79
C ILE A 115 10.62 13.15 -17.82
N PRO A 116 10.18 12.35 -18.80
CA PRO A 116 11.04 12.01 -19.92
C PRO A 116 11.34 13.36 -20.57
N ASN A 117 12.62 13.73 -20.64
CA ASN A 117 13.10 14.92 -21.33
C ASN A 117 12.31 15.15 -22.64
N LEU A 118 11.38 16.09 -22.60
CA LEU A 118 10.57 16.52 -23.74
C LEU A 118 10.73 18.03 -23.90
N ASP A 119 11.97 18.52 -23.80
CA ASP A 119 12.35 19.78 -24.43
C ASP A 119 13.88 19.93 -24.55
N ARG A 120 14.51 19.08 -25.36
CA ARG A 120 15.72 19.51 -26.06
C ARG A 120 15.30 19.96 -27.45
N SER A 121 14.90 21.22 -27.54
CA SER A 121 14.74 21.94 -28.80
C SER A 121 15.98 21.79 -29.71
N PRO A 122 15.81 21.83 -31.04
CA PRO A 122 16.82 21.44 -32.01
C PRO A 122 17.88 22.53 -32.18
N GLY A 123 19.15 22.20 -31.97
CA GLY A 123 20.27 23.05 -32.39
C GLY A 123 20.39 23.06 -33.93
N PRO A 124 20.61 24.22 -34.57
CA PRO A 124 20.67 24.31 -36.03
C PRO A 124 22.08 23.95 -36.52
N ALA A 125 22.18 23.10 -37.56
CA ALA A 125 23.08 23.31 -38.71
C ALA A 125 23.17 22.10 -39.64
N ARG A 126 23.17 22.44 -40.95
CA ARG A 126 23.86 21.78 -42.08
C ARG A 126 23.18 20.58 -42.78
N ARG A 127 22.36 20.97 -43.76
CA ARG A 127 22.68 20.85 -45.20
C ARG A 127 23.37 19.55 -45.64
N TRP A 128 22.57 18.51 -45.92
CA TRP A 128 22.88 17.52 -46.96
C TRP A 128 21.63 17.30 -47.82
N ARG A 129 21.86 17.24 -49.13
CA ARG A 129 20.88 17.25 -50.23
C ARG A 129 20.81 15.83 -50.82
N LEU A 130 19.66 15.50 -51.42
CA LEU A 130 19.36 14.36 -52.32
C LEU A 130 19.15 13.00 -51.60
N SER A 131 18.13 12.17 -51.87
CA SER A 131 17.17 12.10 -52.97
C SER A 131 15.97 11.20 -52.63
N ALA A 132 14.85 11.50 -53.29
CA ALA A 132 13.86 10.58 -53.88
C ALA A 132 13.01 9.63 -53.00
N ALA A 133 11.71 9.95 -53.01
CA ALA A 133 10.56 9.10 -53.38
C ALA A 133 10.25 7.82 -52.58
N SER A 134 9.06 7.81 -51.96
CA SER A 134 7.92 6.94 -52.31
C SER A 134 6.78 7.23 -51.31
N ALA A 135 5.73 7.95 -51.70
CA ALA A 135 4.53 7.38 -52.30
C ALA A 135 3.99 6.17 -51.52
N SER A 136 2.97 6.39 -50.69
CA SER A 136 1.79 5.51 -50.53
C SER A 136 0.85 6.05 -49.45
N LEU A 137 -0.07 6.93 -49.86
CA LEU A 137 -1.33 7.17 -49.15
C LEU A 137 -2.37 6.20 -49.70
N SER A 138 -2.63 5.12 -48.96
CA SER A 138 -3.84 4.29 -49.09
C SER A 138 -4.51 4.32 -47.71
N ARG A 139 -5.56 5.12 -47.54
CA ARG A 139 -6.97 4.71 -47.68
C ARG A 139 -7.28 3.36 -47.05
N VAL A 140 -8.29 3.36 -46.18
CA VAL A 140 -9.13 2.28 -45.63
C VAL A 140 -9.43 2.72 -44.18
N ARG A 141 -10.66 2.89 -43.68
CA ARG A 141 -11.92 2.19 -43.95
C ARG A 141 -13.09 3.00 -43.34
N SER A 142 -14.20 3.07 -44.09
CA SER A 142 -15.59 2.80 -43.65
C SER A 142 -16.12 3.51 -42.40
N ARG A 143 -17.09 4.43 -42.44
CA ARG A 143 -18.44 4.39 -43.05
C ARG A 143 -19.13 3.05 -42.80
N TRP A 144 -20.15 3.08 -41.95
CA TRP A 144 -21.32 2.20 -41.68
C TRP A 144 -21.64 2.45 -40.20
N SER A 145 -22.85 2.60 -39.69
CA SER A 145 -24.21 2.82 -40.19
C SER A 145 -25.02 2.86 -38.89
N LEU A 146 -25.67 3.97 -38.53
CA LEU A 146 -26.69 3.95 -37.48
C LEU A 146 -27.95 4.62 -38.04
N ARG A 147 -28.68 3.76 -38.74
CA ARG A 147 -30.13 3.79 -38.91
C ARG A 147 -30.73 3.12 -37.65
N SER A 148 -32.02 3.36 -37.40
CA SER A 148 -32.85 2.88 -36.28
C SER A 148 -32.70 3.75 -35.04
N HIS A 149 -33.74 4.39 -34.49
CA HIS A 149 -35.17 4.04 -34.47
C HIS A 149 -36.04 5.30 -34.42
#